data_AF-A0A934PFA1-F1
#
_entry.id   AF-A0A934PFA1-F1
#
_cell.length_a   1.000
_cell.length_b   1.000
_cell.length_c   1.000
_cell.angle_alpha   90.00
_cell.angle_beta   90.00
_cell.angle_gamma   90.00
#
_symmetry.space_group_name_H-M   'P 1'
#
loop_
_entity.id
_entity.type
_entity.pdbx_description
1 polymer ?
#
loop_
_entity_poly.entity_id
_entity_poly.type
_entity_poly.pdbx_seq_one_letter_code
_entity_poly.pdbx_strand_id
1 'polypeptide(L)'
;MRPVRTYMKAFGVVTFCIAATAGHAALIDANGGVATIGSGASATPGDGPSIIAAPDDATDDAAHNRGIQAFDEQQFYTLTDSLSVDGGTIAAGTTVSSHMIFLNSGPGNNGTLIEHGAGNNQNAVTFTFDGDVLGVMSARNGAMEIASSFLGADGTTYPDATFSARGMEGNPLSGGRRNDWYSFTDNEISLGMRVTEPGDWIRVITAAPSQVPVPASVVLLGTALAGFGAAGMRRRRKNG
;
A
#
# COMPACT_ATOMS: atom_id res chain seq x y z
N MET A 1 -35.73 49.75 -57.37
CA MET A 1 -35.85 48.48 -56.62
C MET A 1 -34.53 48.20 -55.93
N ARG A 2 -34.49 48.21 -54.59
CA ARG A 2 -33.29 47.91 -53.79
C ARG A 2 -33.42 46.49 -53.21
N PRO A 3 -32.41 45.62 -53.30
CA PRO A 3 -32.52 44.26 -52.78
C PRO A 3 -32.41 44.26 -51.25
N VAL A 4 -33.34 43.56 -50.61
CA VAL A 4 -33.36 43.30 -49.16
C VAL A 4 -32.35 42.18 -48.87
N ARG A 5 -31.32 42.46 -48.06
CA ARG A 5 -30.38 41.45 -47.57
C ARG A 5 -30.96 40.78 -46.31
N THR A 6 -31.30 39.51 -46.44
CA THR A 6 -31.69 38.64 -45.31
C THR A 6 -30.44 38.13 -44.60
N TYR A 7 -30.29 38.47 -43.32
CA TYR A 7 -29.23 37.94 -42.46
C TYR A 7 -29.72 36.67 -41.75
N MET A 8 -29.21 35.50 -42.15
CA MET A 8 -29.35 34.25 -41.37
C MET A 8 -28.28 34.24 -40.27
N LYS A 9 -28.71 34.22 -39.00
CA LYS A 9 -27.82 33.98 -37.86
C LYS A 9 -27.61 32.46 -37.72
N ALA A 10 -26.38 32.00 -37.90
CA ALA A 10 -25.99 30.62 -37.63
C ALA A 10 -25.92 30.42 -36.11
N PHE A 11 -26.74 29.51 -35.57
CA PHE A 11 -26.62 29.03 -34.20
C PHE A 11 -25.56 27.92 -34.17
N GLY A 12 -24.40 28.21 -33.58
CA GLY A 12 -23.36 27.21 -33.32
C GLY A 12 -23.78 26.30 -32.16
N VAL A 13 -23.86 25.00 -32.42
CA VAL A 13 -24.02 23.98 -31.38
C VAL A 13 -22.67 23.82 -30.69
N VAL A 14 -22.60 24.20 -29.41
CA VAL A 14 -21.42 23.96 -28.56
C VAL A 14 -21.54 22.55 -28.00
N THR A 15 -20.77 21.62 -28.56
CA THR A 15 -20.65 20.26 -28.04
C THR A 15 -19.69 20.27 -26.85
N PHE A 16 -20.23 20.00 -25.66
CA PHE A 16 -19.46 19.82 -24.44
C PHE A 16 -19.02 18.35 -24.35
N CYS A 17 -17.75 18.07 -24.68
CA CYS A 17 -17.16 16.76 -24.43
C CYS A 17 -16.84 16.64 -22.93
N ILE A 18 -17.69 15.95 -22.17
CA ILE A 18 -17.37 15.53 -20.81
C ILE A 18 -16.40 14.34 -20.94
N ALA A 19 -15.11 14.60 -20.74
CA ALA A 19 -14.13 13.54 -20.57
C ALA A 19 -14.41 12.85 -19.23
N ALA A 20 -15.05 11.68 -19.29
CA ALA A 20 -15.12 10.79 -18.14
C ALA A 20 -13.73 10.22 -17.92
N THR A 21 -13.00 10.75 -16.94
CA THR A 21 -11.85 10.03 -16.38
C THR A 21 -12.41 8.75 -15.75
N ALA A 22 -11.89 7.60 -16.18
CA ALA A 22 -12.14 6.35 -15.49
C ALA A 22 -11.49 6.47 -14.10
N GLY A 23 -12.28 6.93 -13.13
CA GLY A 23 -11.94 6.76 -11.73
C GLY A 23 -11.78 5.26 -11.51
N HIS A 24 -10.54 4.81 -11.39
CA HIS A 24 -10.27 3.53 -10.75
C HIS A 24 -10.77 3.72 -9.33
N ALA A 25 -11.99 3.28 -9.07
CA ALA A 25 -12.40 2.97 -7.71
C ALA A 25 -11.53 1.80 -7.30
N ALA A 26 -10.34 2.10 -6.79
CA ALA A 26 -9.67 1.16 -5.92
C ALA A 26 -10.70 0.86 -4.83
N LEU A 27 -11.09 -0.40 -4.72
CA LEU A 27 -11.61 -0.92 -3.47
C LEU A 27 -10.49 -0.62 -2.47
N ILE A 28 -10.59 0.53 -1.80
CA ILE A 28 -9.89 0.76 -0.55
C ILE A 28 -10.55 -0.26 0.36
N ASP A 29 -9.88 -1.40 0.52
CA ASP A 29 -10.32 -2.36 1.51
C ASP A 29 -10.29 -1.60 2.83
N ALA A 30 -11.41 -1.53 3.54
CA ALA A 30 -11.51 -0.78 4.80
C ALA A 30 -10.65 -1.42 5.92
N ASN A 31 -9.83 -2.41 5.57
CA ASN A 31 -9.02 -3.22 6.43
C ASN A 31 -7.60 -2.69 6.66
N GLY A 32 -7.28 -1.46 6.24
CA GLY A 32 -6.03 -0.79 6.62
C GLY A 32 -4.78 -1.28 5.90
N GLY A 33 -4.93 -1.73 4.66
CA GLY A 33 -3.88 -2.36 3.87
C GLY A 33 -2.94 -1.38 3.17
N VAL A 34 -2.03 -1.94 2.36
CA VAL A 34 -1.27 -1.16 1.38
C VAL A 34 -2.23 -0.63 0.31
N ALA A 35 -2.45 0.69 0.29
CA ALA A 35 -3.49 1.32 -0.50
C ALA A 35 -3.09 1.48 -1.98
N THR A 36 -1.87 1.96 -2.24
CA THR A 36 -1.39 2.20 -3.62
C THR A 36 0.14 2.11 -3.72
N ILE A 37 0.61 1.93 -4.96
CA ILE A 37 2.03 1.92 -5.30
C ILE A 37 2.33 3.19 -6.11
N GLY A 38 3.25 4.02 -5.61
CA GLY A 38 3.78 5.17 -6.35
C GLY A 38 4.77 4.71 -7.43
N SER A 39 4.87 5.48 -8.52
CA SER A 39 5.74 5.13 -9.65
C SER A 39 7.22 5.08 -9.25
N GLY A 40 7.80 3.87 -9.18
CA GLY A 40 9.26 3.64 -9.17
C GLY A 40 9.74 3.14 -10.53
N ALA A 41 11.03 3.27 -10.85
CA ALA A 41 11.54 2.63 -12.07
C ALA A 41 11.53 1.12 -11.91
N SER A 42 11.20 0.41 -12.99
CA SER A 42 11.36 -1.04 -13.08
C SER A 42 12.72 -1.47 -12.55
N ALA A 43 12.76 -2.55 -11.78
CA ALA A 43 14.01 -3.18 -11.39
C ALA A 43 14.86 -3.53 -12.62
N THR A 44 16.17 -3.65 -12.42
CA THR A 44 17.07 -4.09 -13.50
C THR A 44 16.97 -5.62 -13.65
N PRO A 45 16.42 -6.22 -14.73
CA PRO A 45 15.43 -5.76 -15.71
C PRO A 45 14.03 -6.45 -15.56
N GLY A 46 12.96 -5.65 -15.46
CA GLY A 46 11.64 -5.97 -16.05
C GLY A 46 10.43 -5.81 -15.13
N ASP A 47 10.55 -6.16 -13.85
CA ASP A 47 9.39 -6.20 -12.96
C ASP A 47 9.27 -4.90 -12.15
N GLY A 48 8.08 -4.30 -12.22
CA GLY A 48 7.73 -3.13 -11.41
C GLY A 48 7.37 -3.52 -9.98
N PRO A 49 7.24 -2.54 -9.08
CA PRO A 49 6.75 -2.81 -7.74
C PRO A 49 5.31 -3.32 -7.77
N SER A 50 4.98 -4.26 -6.88
CA SER A 50 3.63 -4.84 -6.81
C SER A 50 3.18 -5.15 -5.38
N ILE A 51 1.87 -5.13 -5.15
CA ILE A 51 1.24 -5.64 -3.93
C ILE A 51 0.73 -7.03 -4.25
N ILE A 52 1.08 -8.01 -3.41
CA ILE A 52 0.71 -9.42 -3.57
C ILE A 52 -0.08 -9.90 -2.35
N ALA A 53 -0.72 -11.05 -2.48
CA ALA A 53 -1.18 -11.78 -1.29
C ALA A 53 0.03 -12.25 -0.47
N ALA A 54 -0.14 -12.39 0.85
CA ALA A 54 0.89 -12.96 1.71
C ALA A 54 1.29 -14.35 1.18
N PRO A 55 2.59 -14.63 0.98
CA PRO A 55 3.03 -15.93 0.50
C PRO A 55 2.81 -16.99 1.59
N ASP A 56 2.63 -18.26 1.21
CA ASP A 56 2.54 -19.36 2.18
C ASP A 56 3.84 -19.52 3.01
N ASP A 57 4.96 -19.05 2.46
CA ASP A 57 6.30 -19.17 3.05
C ASP A 57 7.13 -17.91 2.74
N ALA A 58 7.49 -17.18 3.81
CA ALA A 58 8.33 -16.00 3.81
C ALA A 58 9.72 -16.29 4.42
N THR A 59 10.13 -17.55 4.49
CA THR A 59 11.52 -17.93 4.82
C THR A 59 12.48 -17.56 3.70
N ASP A 60 13.78 -17.71 3.99
CA ASP A 60 14.92 -17.28 3.15
C ASP A 60 14.72 -17.53 1.64
N ASP A 61 14.56 -18.79 1.23
CA ASP A 61 14.57 -19.15 -0.20
C ASP A 61 13.18 -19.33 -0.84
N ALA A 62 12.10 -19.21 -0.07
CA ALA A 62 10.78 -19.61 -0.55
C ALA A 62 10.14 -18.54 -1.44
N ALA A 63 10.00 -17.33 -0.92
CA ALA A 63 9.40 -16.21 -1.63
C ALA A 63 10.47 -15.33 -2.30
N HIS A 64 10.45 -15.27 -3.63
CA HIS A 64 11.43 -14.54 -4.43
C HIS A 64 10.77 -13.72 -5.54
N ASN A 65 11.43 -12.65 -5.92
CA ASN A 65 10.92 -11.66 -6.86
C ASN A 65 12.05 -10.90 -7.55
N ARG A 66 11.73 -10.26 -8.67
CA ARG A 66 12.71 -9.44 -9.42
C ARG A 66 12.45 -7.95 -9.27
N GLY A 67 11.40 -7.56 -8.55
CA GLY A 67 11.11 -6.19 -8.15
C GLY A 67 10.45 -6.16 -6.77
N ILE A 68 10.56 -5.04 -6.04
CA ILE A 68 10.10 -4.92 -4.66
C ILE A 68 8.61 -5.22 -4.59
N GLN A 69 8.25 -6.14 -3.70
CA GLN A 69 6.86 -6.51 -3.43
C GLN A 69 6.47 -6.15 -2.02
N ALA A 70 5.19 -5.92 -1.82
CA ALA A 70 4.60 -5.75 -0.51
C ALA A 70 3.39 -6.67 -0.31
N PHE A 71 3.12 -7.06 0.92
CA PHE A 71 1.87 -7.71 1.29
C PHE A 71 1.44 -7.30 2.70
N ASP A 72 0.14 -7.36 2.94
CA ASP A 72 -0.44 -7.11 4.25
C ASP A 72 -0.23 -8.33 5.16
N GLU A 73 0.18 -8.08 6.40
CA GLU A 73 0.37 -9.12 7.41
C GLU A 73 -0.83 -9.17 8.36
N GLN A 74 -0.72 -8.55 9.54
CA GLN A 74 -1.77 -8.52 10.54
C GLN A 74 -2.38 -7.12 10.61
N GLN A 75 -3.70 -7.04 10.53
CA GLN A 75 -4.43 -5.77 10.53
C GLN A 75 -5.13 -5.53 11.86
N PHE A 76 -5.17 -4.26 12.32
CA PHE A 76 -5.86 -3.83 13.55
C PHE A 76 -5.46 -4.57 14.83
N TYR A 77 -4.19 -4.92 14.99
CA TYR A 77 -3.69 -5.55 16.20
C TYR A 77 -3.45 -4.52 17.31
N THR A 78 -4.06 -4.71 18.48
CA THR A 78 -3.74 -3.89 19.67
C THR A 78 -2.52 -4.46 20.38
N LEU A 79 -1.45 -3.68 20.42
CA LEU A 79 -0.20 -4.06 21.08
C LEU A 79 -0.43 -4.30 22.58
N THR A 80 -0.01 -5.46 23.08
CA THR A 80 -0.03 -5.78 24.53
C THR A 80 1.18 -5.22 25.25
N ASP A 81 2.29 -5.07 24.52
CA ASP A 81 3.58 -4.60 24.99
C ASP A 81 4.13 -3.56 24.02
N SER A 82 5.06 -2.74 24.48
CA SER A 82 5.73 -1.77 23.60
C SER A 82 6.52 -2.48 22.51
N LEU A 83 6.43 -1.98 21.28
CA LEU A 83 7.03 -2.57 20.10
C LEU A 83 8.26 -1.74 19.66
N SER A 84 9.44 -2.36 19.66
CA SER A 84 10.65 -1.72 19.15
C SER A 84 10.63 -1.61 17.62
N VAL A 85 10.97 -0.43 17.13
CA VAL A 85 11.12 -0.12 15.70
C VAL A 85 12.42 0.67 15.52
N ASP A 86 12.84 0.87 14.28
CA ASP A 86 14.05 1.62 13.97
C ASP A 86 13.96 3.05 14.54
N GLY A 87 14.93 3.42 15.38
CA GLY A 87 15.03 4.73 15.98
C GLY A 87 14.00 5.04 17.08
N GLY A 88 13.16 4.09 17.49
CA GLY A 88 12.07 4.38 18.43
C GLY A 88 11.34 3.18 19.01
N THR A 89 10.16 3.44 19.58
CA THR A 89 9.29 2.44 20.18
C THR A 89 7.85 2.90 20.07
N ILE A 90 6.95 1.99 19.70
CA ILE A 90 5.50 2.20 19.70
C ILE A 90 4.96 1.68 21.03
N ALA A 91 4.17 2.49 21.72
CA ALA A 91 3.68 2.14 23.06
C ALA A 91 2.62 1.02 23.02
N ALA A 92 2.60 0.19 24.06
CA ALA A 92 1.50 -0.74 24.32
C ALA A 92 0.13 -0.03 24.32
N GLY A 93 -0.92 -0.74 23.92
CA GLY A 93 -2.28 -0.22 23.76
C GLY A 93 -2.53 0.50 22.42
N THR A 94 -1.50 0.74 21.62
CA THR A 94 -1.65 1.26 20.26
C THR A 94 -2.22 0.17 19.35
N THR A 95 -3.25 0.49 18.57
CA THR A 95 -3.76 -0.39 17.51
C THR A 95 -2.99 -0.12 16.23
N VAL A 96 -2.36 -1.17 15.70
CA VAL A 96 -1.45 -1.09 14.56
C VAL A 96 -1.85 -2.07 13.46
N SER A 97 -1.36 -1.80 12.26
CA SER A 97 -1.34 -2.74 11.15
C SER A 97 0.11 -3.01 10.75
N SER A 98 0.41 -4.22 10.30
CA SER A 98 1.73 -4.63 9.81
C SER A 98 1.69 -5.00 8.34
N HIS A 99 2.77 -4.66 7.65
CA HIS A 99 2.97 -4.93 6.24
C HIS A 99 4.41 -5.38 6.03
N MET A 100 4.61 -6.36 5.16
CA MET A 100 5.94 -6.80 4.77
C MET A 100 6.28 -6.20 3.40
N ILE A 101 7.50 -5.69 3.26
CA ILE A 101 8.07 -5.26 1.98
C ILE A 101 9.38 -6.01 1.78
N PHE A 102 9.58 -6.61 0.61
CA PHE A 102 10.77 -7.43 0.37
C PHE A 102 11.26 -7.39 -1.08
N LEU A 103 12.56 -7.65 -1.21
CA LEU A 103 13.23 -7.98 -2.47
C LEU A 103 14.16 -9.16 -2.21
N ASN A 104 13.88 -10.30 -2.84
CA ASN A 104 14.65 -11.52 -2.67
C ASN A 104 14.94 -12.18 -4.01
N SER A 105 16.22 -12.41 -4.30
CA SER A 105 16.66 -13.04 -5.55
C SER A 105 16.28 -14.52 -5.66
N GLY A 106 16.01 -15.20 -4.55
CA GLY A 106 15.63 -16.62 -4.51
C GLY A 106 16.76 -17.58 -4.90
N PRO A 107 16.60 -18.89 -4.61
CA PRO A 107 17.68 -19.85 -4.39
C PRO A 107 18.66 -20.02 -5.56
N GLY A 108 19.95 -20.08 -5.25
CA GLY A 108 21.04 -20.27 -6.19
C GLY A 108 21.56 -18.99 -6.84
N ASN A 109 21.10 -17.81 -6.39
CA ASN A 109 21.45 -16.50 -6.91
C ASN A 109 22.41 -15.69 -6.02
N ASN A 110 23.22 -16.36 -5.18
CA ASN A 110 24.21 -15.77 -4.27
C ASN A 110 25.14 -14.71 -4.89
N GLY A 111 25.37 -14.76 -6.21
CA GLY A 111 26.20 -13.80 -6.94
C GLY A 111 25.44 -12.76 -7.78
N THR A 112 24.12 -12.89 -7.89
CA THR A 112 23.29 -12.05 -8.75
C THR A 112 22.78 -10.86 -7.96
N LEU A 113 23.33 -9.68 -8.23
CA LEU A 113 22.85 -8.44 -7.64
C LEU A 113 21.55 -7.99 -8.29
N ILE A 114 20.51 -7.75 -7.47
CA ILE A 114 19.25 -7.14 -7.89
C ILE A 114 19.12 -5.77 -7.23
N GLU A 115 18.81 -4.74 -8.03
CA GLU A 115 18.64 -3.36 -7.57
C GLU A 115 17.26 -2.82 -8.00
N HIS A 116 16.52 -2.25 -7.04
CA HIS A 116 15.25 -1.56 -7.29
C HIS A 116 15.11 -0.37 -6.32
N GLY A 117 15.11 0.85 -6.85
CA GLY A 117 15.08 2.07 -6.04
C GLY A 117 16.41 2.40 -5.31
N ALA A 118 17.44 1.56 -5.44
CA ALA A 118 18.78 1.78 -4.90
C ALA A 118 19.88 1.61 -5.97
N GLY A 119 21.12 1.94 -5.58
CA GLY A 119 22.31 1.69 -6.41
C GLY A 119 22.33 2.52 -7.68
N ASN A 120 22.36 1.86 -8.83
CA ASN A 120 22.28 2.53 -10.14
C ASN A 120 20.83 2.85 -10.55
N ASN A 121 19.85 2.25 -9.88
CA ASN A 121 18.44 2.50 -10.06
C ASN A 121 17.90 3.38 -8.93
N GLN A 122 18.10 4.69 -8.99
CA GLN A 122 17.76 5.61 -7.89
C GLN A 122 16.30 6.09 -7.86
N ASN A 123 15.44 5.52 -8.72
CA ASN A 123 14.02 5.86 -8.72
C ASN A 123 13.34 5.04 -7.63
N ALA A 124 13.17 5.68 -6.47
CA ALA A 124 12.56 5.10 -5.29
C ALA A 124 11.27 4.35 -5.60
N VAL A 125 11.06 3.23 -4.91
CA VAL A 125 9.77 2.58 -4.85
C VAL A 125 9.00 3.20 -3.71
N THR A 126 7.74 3.56 -3.97
CA THR A 126 6.89 4.20 -2.99
C THR A 126 5.66 3.34 -2.72
N PHE A 127 5.35 3.10 -1.46
CA PHE A 127 4.10 2.48 -1.02
C PHE A 127 3.34 3.48 -0.14
N THR A 128 2.05 3.61 -0.40
CA THR A 128 1.13 4.42 0.41
C THR A 128 0.19 3.48 1.16
N PHE A 129 0.06 3.70 2.45
CA PHE A 129 -0.79 2.93 3.35
C PHE A 129 -2.07 3.70 3.69
N ASP A 130 -3.06 3.00 4.22
CA ASP A 130 -4.29 3.61 4.72
C ASP A 130 -4.09 4.39 6.03
N GLY A 131 -2.99 4.14 6.75
CA GLY A 131 -2.65 4.81 8.00
C GLY A 131 -1.19 5.30 8.05
N ASP A 132 -0.92 6.23 8.96
CA ASP A 132 0.41 6.82 9.13
C ASP A 132 1.44 5.75 9.50
N VAL A 133 2.63 5.81 8.89
CA VAL A 133 3.76 4.96 9.22
C VAL A 133 4.27 5.35 10.61
N LEU A 134 4.14 4.44 11.56
CA LEU A 134 4.60 4.61 12.94
C LEU A 134 6.05 4.17 13.12
N GLY A 135 6.52 3.26 12.28
CA GLY A 135 7.90 2.81 12.30
C GLY A 135 8.17 1.70 11.30
N VAL A 136 9.45 1.41 11.10
CA VAL A 136 9.95 0.33 10.25
C VAL A 136 10.82 -0.58 11.11
N MET A 137 10.84 -1.88 10.82
CA MET A 137 11.77 -2.84 11.38
C MET A 137 12.67 -3.34 10.27
N SER A 138 13.92 -2.87 10.24
CA SER A 138 14.90 -3.24 9.21
C SER A 138 16.16 -3.85 9.80
N ALA A 139 16.08 -4.46 10.99
CA ALA A 139 17.24 -5.07 11.65
C ALA A 139 17.89 -6.10 10.72
N ARG A 140 19.17 -5.90 10.38
CA ARG A 140 19.92 -6.72 9.39
C ARG A 140 19.80 -8.23 9.63
N ASN A 141 19.69 -8.67 10.88
CA ASN A 141 19.59 -10.08 11.22
C ASN A 141 18.14 -10.60 11.41
N GLY A 142 17.13 -9.78 11.11
CA GLY A 142 15.72 -10.13 11.30
C GLY A 142 15.26 -10.14 12.77
N ALA A 143 16.08 -9.69 13.73
CA ALA A 143 15.76 -9.84 15.16
C ALA A 143 14.44 -9.15 15.57
N MET A 144 14.16 -7.97 14.99
CA MET A 144 12.90 -7.26 15.27
C MET A 144 11.69 -7.96 14.65
N GLU A 145 11.83 -8.54 13.46
CA GLU A 145 10.77 -9.30 12.80
C GLU A 145 10.39 -10.55 13.62
N ILE A 146 11.38 -11.29 14.10
CA ILE A 146 11.18 -12.50 14.91
C ILE A 146 10.52 -12.16 16.24
N ALA A 147 11.01 -11.10 16.91
CA ALA A 147 10.43 -10.62 18.16
C ALA A 147 8.97 -10.14 18.00
N SER A 148 8.56 -9.81 16.78
CA SER A 148 7.21 -9.36 16.44
C SER A 148 6.43 -10.36 15.57
N SER A 149 6.79 -11.63 15.60
CA SER A 149 6.13 -12.72 14.84
C SER A 149 4.61 -12.79 15.04
N PHE A 150 4.08 -12.30 16.16
CA PHE A 150 2.64 -12.16 16.41
C PHE A 150 1.92 -11.17 15.47
N LEU A 151 2.67 -10.37 14.71
CA LEU A 151 2.19 -9.48 13.66
C LEU A 151 2.30 -10.08 12.25
N GLY A 152 2.71 -11.35 12.11
CA GLY A 152 2.79 -12.02 10.81
C GLY A 152 1.40 -12.29 10.21
N ALA A 153 1.35 -12.47 8.89
CA ALA A 153 0.15 -12.89 8.18
C ALA A 153 -0.29 -14.28 8.63
N ASP A 154 -1.59 -14.49 8.82
CA ASP A 154 -2.12 -15.82 9.09
C ASP A 154 -1.90 -16.74 7.87
N GLY A 155 -1.42 -17.96 8.13
CA GLY A 155 -1.07 -18.94 7.08
C GLY A 155 0.31 -18.77 6.45
N THR A 156 1.04 -17.67 6.71
CA THR A 156 2.42 -17.50 6.24
C THR A 156 3.42 -18.09 7.22
N THR A 157 4.34 -18.90 6.71
CA THR A 157 5.48 -19.41 7.49
C THR A 157 6.59 -18.36 7.52
N TYR A 158 7.01 -17.95 8.72
CA TYR A 158 8.12 -17.02 8.93
C TYR A 158 9.35 -17.74 9.48
N PRO A 159 10.56 -17.15 9.34
CA PRO A 159 11.75 -17.65 10.01
C PRO A 159 11.56 -17.79 11.52
N ASP A 160 12.02 -18.91 12.07
CA ASP A 160 11.98 -19.19 13.52
C ASP A 160 13.26 -18.75 14.25
N ALA A 161 14.30 -18.36 13.51
CA ALA A 161 15.58 -17.92 14.01
C ALA A 161 16.17 -16.77 13.18
N THR A 162 16.97 -15.92 13.82
CA THR A 162 17.68 -14.83 13.14
C THR A 162 18.71 -15.38 12.16
N PHE A 163 18.86 -14.73 11.01
CA PHE A 163 19.94 -15.00 10.07
C PHE A 163 20.42 -13.70 9.43
N SER A 164 21.68 -13.69 8.96
CA SER A 164 22.30 -12.49 8.40
C SER A 164 21.58 -12.05 7.13
N ALA A 165 21.52 -10.74 6.89
CA ALA A 165 20.98 -10.15 5.67
C ALA A 165 19.48 -10.46 5.44
N ARG A 166 18.71 -10.69 6.51
CA ARG A 166 17.25 -10.72 6.47
C ARG A 166 16.67 -9.32 6.33
N GLY A 167 17.24 -8.35 7.04
CA GLY A 167 16.89 -6.93 6.91
C GLY A 167 17.97 -6.16 6.17
N MET A 168 17.71 -4.87 5.94
CA MET A 168 18.55 -4.01 5.11
C MET A 168 20.05 -3.98 5.49
N GLU A 169 20.90 -4.05 4.48
CA GLU A 169 22.36 -4.02 4.59
C GLU A 169 22.90 -2.59 4.47
N GLY A 170 22.94 -1.87 5.58
CA GLY A 170 23.51 -0.52 5.63
C GLY A 170 23.02 0.27 6.84
N ASN A 171 23.37 1.55 6.91
CA ASN A 171 22.59 2.47 7.74
C ASN A 171 21.48 3.05 6.85
N PRO A 172 20.26 2.49 6.85
CA PRO A 172 19.19 2.88 5.93
C PRO A 172 18.77 4.35 6.12
N LEU A 173 19.09 4.94 7.28
CA LEU A 173 18.80 6.32 7.64
C LEU A 173 19.94 7.30 7.31
N SER A 174 21.06 6.84 6.73
CA SER A 174 22.23 7.67 6.45
C SER A 174 22.10 8.59 5.21
N GLY A 175 20.96 8.55 4.52
CA GLY A 175 20.65 9.40 3.36
C GLY A 175 21.36 9.02 2.06
N GLY A 176 22.21 7.99 2.06
CA GLY A 176 22.90 7.50 0.86
C GLY A 176 22.08 6.48 0.08
N ARG A 177 21.59 6.85 -1.12
CA ARG A 177 20.80 5.95 -2.00
C ARG A 177 21.61 4.89 -2.78
N ARG A 178 22.90 4.73 -2.46
CA ARG A 178 23.79 3.77 -3.14
C ARG A 178 23.71 2.34 -2.58
N ASN A 179 23.20 2.22 -1.37
CA ASN A 179 22.89 0.97 -0.67
C ASN A 179 21.40 0.98 -0.30
N ASP A 180 20.97 0.02 0.51
CA ASP A 180 19.60 -0.04 1.01
C ASP A 180 19.25 1.19 1.82
N TRP A 181 18.06 1.71 1.58
CA TRP A 181 17.58 2.91 2.23
C TRP A 181 16.06 2.93 2.28
N TYR A 182 15.53 3.63 3.26
CA TYR A 182 14.14 4.06 3.25
C TYR A 182 13.99 5.42 3.92
N SER A 183 12.89 6.09 3.60
CA SER A 183 12.39 7.27 4.30
C SER A 183 10.88 7.19 4.28
N PHE A 184 10.22 7.63 5.34
CA PHE A 184 8.77 7.72 5.36
C PHE A 184 8.32 9.10 5.85
N THR A 185 7.12 9.49 5.44
CA THR A 185 6.44 10.71 5.90
C THR A 185 4.96 10.42 5.84
N ASP A 186 4.25 10.70 6.93
CA ASP A 186 2.83 10.38 7.08
C ASP A 186 2.55 8.90 6.73
N ASN A 187 1.66 8.62 5.80
CA ASN A 187 1.27 7.28 5.37
C ASN A 187 2.06 6.75 4.17
N GLU A 188 3.21 7.35 3.84
CA GLU A 188 4.00 6.97 2.67
C GLU A 188 5.41 6.53 3.09
N ILE A 189 5.86 5.39 2.55
CA ILE A 189 7.27 4.97 2.59
C ILE A 189 7.85 5.01 1.18
N SER A 190 9.02 5.61 1.06
CA SER A 190 9.88 5.54 -0.12
C SER A 190 11.14 4.75 0.23
N LEU A 191 11.48 3.76 -0.58
CA LEU A 191 12.61 2.88 -0.31
C LEU A 191 13.36 2.46 -1.57
N GLY A 192 14.55 1.93 -1.36
CA GLY A 192 15.34 1.23 -2.34
C GLY A 192 16.06 0.05 -1.70
N MET A 193 16.09 -1.08 -2.41
CA MET A 193 16.76 -2.29 -1.98
C MET A 193 17.76 -2.74 -3.04
N ARG A 194 18.90 -3.24 -2.56
CA ARG A 194 20.03 -3.72 -3.33
C ARG A 194 20.46 -5.05 -2.70
N VAL A 195 20.01 -6.13 -3.30
CA VAL A 195 20.07 -7.44 -2.66
C VAL A 195 20.94 -8.43 -3.42
N THR A 196 21.62 -9.25 -2.63
CA THR A 196 22.02 -10.62 -2.98
C THR A 196 21.28 -11.57 -2.03
N GLU A 197 21.33 -12.88 -2.26
CA GLU A 197 20.76 -13.84 -1.30
C GLU A 197 21.34 -13.61 0.11
N PRO A 198 20.51 -13.66 1.16
CA PRO A 198 19.10 -14.12 1.25
C PRO A 198 17.98 -13.09 0.96
N GLY A 199 18.32 -11.91 0.44
CA GLY A 199 17.32 -10.86 0.14
C GLY A 199 16.92 -10.00 1.35
N ASP A 200 16.42 -8.80 1.08
CA ASP A 200 16.02 -7.85 2.11
C ASP A 200 14.52 -7.93 2.39
N TRP A 201 14.17 -7.92 3.67
CA TRP A 201 12.82 -7.90 4.21
C TRP A 201 12.72 -6.79 5.26
N ILE A 202 11.70 -5.95 5.15
CA ILE A 202 11.35 -4.97 6.17
C ILE A 202 9.89 -5.08 6.54
N ARG A 203 9.61 -4.98 7.84
CA ARG A 203 8.23 -4.84 8.33
C ARG A 203 7.93 -3.37 8.56
N VAL A 204 6.86 -2.87 7.96
CA VAL A 204 6.34 -1.52 8.16
C VAL A 204 5.14 -1.60 9.11
N ILE A 205 5.17 -0.79 10.16
CA ILE A 205 4.07 -0.68 11.13
C ILE A 205 3.34 0.63 10.89
N THR A 206 2.04 0.54 10.66
CA THR A 206 1.17 1.70 10.44
C THR A 206 0.16 1.84 11.58
N ALA A 207 -0.32 3.06 11.78
CA ALA A 207 -1.48 3.29 12.61
C ALA A 207 -2.66 2.61 11.94
N ALA A 208 -3.41 1.80 12.68
CA ALA A 208 -4.64 1.26 12.13
C ALA A 208 -5.56 2.43 11.75
N PRO A 209 -6.14 2.45 10.53
CA PRO A 209 -6.99 3.56 10.12
C PRO A 209 -8.11 3.71 11.15
N SER A 210 -8.34 4.95 11.56
CA SER A 210 -9.50 5.30 12.36
C SER A 210 -10.72 4.75 11.64
N GLN A 211 -11.39 3.75 12.23
CA GLN A 211 -12.69 3.31 11.74
C GLN A 211 -13.66 4.46 11.97
N VAL A 212 -13.67 5.42 11.03
CA VAL A 212 -14.65 6.50 11.04
C VAL A 212 -16.00 5.81 10.89
N PRO A 213 -16.87 5.85 11.91
CA PRO A 213 -18.17 5.22 11.80
C PRO A 213 -18.84 5.82 10.57
N VAL A 214 -19.22 4.96 9.61
CA VAL A 214 -19.91 5.42 8.39
C VAL A 214 -21.05 6.32 8.86
N PRO A 215 -21.09 7.59 8.44
CA PRO A 215 -22.05 8.52 8.97
C PRO A 215 -23.44 7.89 8.90
N ALA A 216 -24.13 7.82 10.04
CA ALA A 216 -25.46 7.23 10.10
C ALA A 216 -26.42 7.84 9.06
N SER A 217 -26.09 9.02 8.53
CA SER A 217 -26.73 9.65 7.38
C SER A 217 -26.81 8.77 6.13
N VAL A 218 -25.89 7.84 5.85
CA VAL A 218 -26.02 6.94 4.68
C VAL A 218 -27.16 5.96 4.90
N VAL A 219 -27.24 5.35 6.09
CA VAL A 219 -28.35 4.47 6.48
C VAL A 219 -29.65 5.26 6.56
N LEU A 220 -29.61 6.47 7.11
CA LEU A 220 -30.79 7.33 7.28
C LEU A 220 -31.29 7.85 5.92
N LEU A 221 -30.40 8.19 5.00
CA LEU A 221 -30.74 8.60 3.63
C LEU A 221 -31.28 7.41 2.83
N GLY A 222 -30.64 6.25 2.91
CA GLY A 222 -31.12 5.03 2.25
C GLY A 222 -32.52 4.61 2.73
N THR A 223 -32.73 4.62 4.04
CA THR A 223 -34.04 4.29 4.64
C THR A 223 -35.09 5.36 4.35
N ALA A 224 -34.73 6.65 4.36
CA ALA A 224 -35.63 7.74 3.98
C ALA A 224 -36.09 7.62 2.52
N LEU A 225 -35.15 7.40 1.58
CA LEU A 225 -35.47 7.24 0.16
C LEU A 225 -36.34 6.01 -0.09
N ALA A 226 -36.05 4.88 0.56
CA ALA A 226 -36.89 3.69 0.48
C ALA A 226 -38.30 3.95 1.05
N GLY A 227 -38.39 4.65 2.18
CA GLY A 227 -39.67 5.03 2.81
C GLY A 227 -40.51 5.93 1.93
N PHE A 228 -39.92 6.99 1.37
CA PHE A 228 -40.63 7.90 0.46
C PHE A 228 -41.01 7.23 -0.86
N GLY A 229 -40.15 6.38 -1.42
CA GLY A 229 -40.44 5.59 -2.62
C GLY A 229 -41.64 4.65 -2.42
N ALA A 230 -41.66 3.90 -1.31
CA ALA A 230 -42.76 3.01 -0.96
C ALA A 230 -44.08 3.76 -0.73
N ALA A 231 -44.02 4.91 -0.02
CA ALA A 231 -45.19 5.75 0.21
C ALA A 231 -45.75 6.34 -1.10
N GLY A 232 -44.89 6.75 -2.02
CA GLY A 232 -45.26 7.28 -3.34
C GLY A 232 -45.94 6.22 -4.21
N MET A 233 -45.40 5.01 -4.27
CA MET A 233 -45.98 3.90 -5.04
C MET A 233 -47.36 3.47 -4.53
N ARG A 234 -47.58 3.53 -3.21
CA ARG A 234 -48.86 3.16 -2.59
C ARG A 234 -49.99 4.12 -2.94
N ARG A 235 -49.70 5.41 -3.15
CA ARG A 235 -50.70 6.41 -3.59
C ARG A 235 -51.14 6.23 -5.04
N ARG A 236 -50.23 5.86 -5.95
CA ARG A 236 -50.58 5.65 -7.37
C ARG A 236 -51.55 4.50 -7.59
N ARG A 237 -51.53 3.46 -6.74
CA ARG A 237 -52.44 2.30 -6.84
C ARG A 237 -53.88 2.56 -6.38
N LYS A 238 -54.17 3.67 -5.71
CA LYS A 238 -55.54 3.99 -5.24
C LYS A 238 -56.33 4.88 -6.20
N ASN A 239 -55.68 5.46 -7.20
CA ASN A 239 -56.26 6.46 -8.10
C ASN A 239 -56.34 5.99 -9.57
N GLY A 240 -56.10 4.71 -9.84
CA GLY A 240 -56.30 4.06 -11.14
C GLY A 240 -57.08 2.77 -10.94
#